data_AF-A0A973PBL8-F1
#
_entry.id   AF-A0A973PBL8-F1
#
_cell.length_a   1.000
_cell.length_b   1.000
_cell.length_c   1.000
_cell.angle_alpha   90.00
_cell.angle_beta   90.00
_cell.angle_gamma   90.00
#
_symmetry.space_group_name_H-M   'P 1'
#
loop_
_entity.id
_entity.type
_entity.pdbx_description
1 polymer ?
#
loop_
_entity_poly.entity_id
_entity_poly.type
_entity_poly.pdbx_seq_one_letter_code
_entity_poly.pdbx_strand_id
1 'polypeptide(L)'
;MRIDETLLNEAKAYAARNGRSLNSVMEDALRQLLNRSTEVSDRPRIELITSDREVGFLPHVQARLDAGEKLEHIVYDLDDEERYGRLFDASR
;
A
#
# COMPACT_ATOMS: atom_id res chain seq x y z
N MET A 1 1.11 24.36 -30.15
CA MET A 1 1.39 23.46 -29.01
C MET A 1 2.90 23.40 -28.83
N ARG A 2 3.44 23.74 -27.65
CA ARG A 2 4.87 23.63 -27.35
C ARG A 2 5.05 22.48 -26.38
N ILE A 3 5.82 21.47 -26.78
CA ILE A 3 6.18 20.33 -25.94
C ILE A 3 7.63 20.54 -25.53
N ASP A 4 7.95 20.21 -24.29
CA ASP A 4 9.31 20.21 -23.77
C ASP A 4 10.19 19.26 -24.62
N GLU A 5 11.39 19.70 -24.99
CA GLU A 5 12.32 18.89 -25.79
C GLU A 5 12.77 17.62 -25.06
N THR A 6 12.86 17.67 -23.73
CA THR A 6 13.20 16.51 -22.90
C THR A 6 12.12 15.44 -22.99
N LEU A 7 10.86 15.85 -22.81
CA LEU A 7 9.70 14.98 -22.92
C LEU A 7 9.54 14.40 -24.33
N LEU A 8 9.83 15.19 -25.37
CA LEU A 8 9.80 14.73 -26.75
C LEU A 8 10.84 13.63 -27.01
N ASN A 9 12.04 13.77 -26.45
CA ASN A 9 13.09 12.76 -26.59
C ASN A 9 12.75 11.46 -25.87
N GLU A 10 12.16 11.55 -24.67
CA GLU A 10 11.67 10.37 -23.93
C GLU A 10 10.54 9.67 -24.69
N ALA A 11 9.57 10.43 -25.23
CA ALA A 11 8.47 9.87 -26.01
C ALA A 11 8.98 9.18 -27.29
N LYS A 12 9.99 9.73 -27.95
CA LYS A 12 10.66 9.10 -29.11
C LYS A 12 11.38 7.81 -28.71
N ALA A 13 12.13 7.81 -27.61
CA ALA A 13 12.82 6.62 -27.12
C ALA A 13 11.81 5.51 -26.75
N TYR A 14 10.69 5.87 -26.12
CA TYR A 14 9.61 4.95 -25.79
C TYR A 14 8.93 4.39 -27.05
N ALA A 15 8.63 5.24 -28.03
CA ALA A 15 8.05 4.83 -29.30
C ALA A 15 8.95 3.84 -30.05
N ALA A 16 10.25 4.15 -30.15
CA ALA A 16 11.25 3.29 -30.79
C ALA A 16 11.40 1.93 -30.08
N ARG A 17 11.40 1.90 -28.74
CA ARG A 17 11.49 0.66 -27.96
C ARG A 17 10.29 -0.26 -28.17
N ASN A 18 9.10 0.31 -28.33
CA ASN A 18 7.87 -0.46 -28.50
C ASN A 18 7.50 -0.69 -29.99
N GLY A 19 8.35 -0.26 -30.94
CA GLY A 19 8.08 -0.38 -32.37
C GLY A 19 6.86 0.41 -32.84
N ARG A 20 6.45 1.45 -32.09
CA ARG A 20 5.27 2.26 -32.36
C ARG A 20 5.67 3.64 -32.89
N SER A 21 4.74 4.31 -33.60
CA SER A 21 4.94 5.69 -34.00
C SER A 21 4.74 6.64 -32.82
N LEU A 22 5.44 7.78 -32.82
CA LEU A 22 5.25 8.83 -31.81
C LEU A 22 3.78 9.27 -31.73
N ASN A 23 3.09 9.36 -32.87
CA ASN A 23 1.68 9.74 -32.92
C ASN A 23 0.79 8.74 -32.19
N SER A 24 1.07 7.43 -32.31
CA SER A 24 0.31 6.38 -31.61
C SER A 24 0.53 6.44 -30.09
N VAL A 25 1.75 6.76 -29.64
CA VAL A 25 2.05 6.96 -28.20
C VAL A 25 1.34 8.20 -27.67
N MET A 26 1.32 9.28 -28.44
CA MET A 26 0.60 10.51 -28.07
C MET A 26 -0.92 10.28 -28.00
N GLU A 27 -1.48 9.53 -28.95
CA GLU A 27 -2.90 9.16 -28.94
C GLU A 27 -3.25 8.31 -27.71
N ASP A 28 -2.43 7.31 -27.38
CA ASP A 28 -2.64 6.49 -26.17
C ASP A 28 -2.56 7.31 -24.89
N ALA A 29 -1.60 8.24 -24.81
CA ALA A 29 -1.47 9.14 -23.66
C ALA A 29 -2.72 10.03 -23.51
N LEU A 30 -3.26 10.56 -24.61
CA LEU A 30 -4.50 11.33 -24.61
C LEU A 30 -5.70 10.47 -24.20
N ARG A 31 -5.79 9.24 -24.71
CA ARG A 31 -6.86 8.29 -24.35
C ARG A 31 -6.82 7.93 -22.87
N GLN A 32 -5.63 7.67 -22.32
CA GLN A 32 -5.43 7.41 -20.89
C GLN A 32 -5.78 8.63 -20.03
N LEU A 33 -5.42 9.84 -20.48
CA LEU A 33 -5.76 11.07 -19.76
C LEU A 33 -7.27 11.26 -19.67
N LEU A 34 -7.98 11.10 -20.80
CA LEU A 34 -9.44 11.24 -20.86
C LEU A 34 -10.16 10.15 -20.05
N ASN A 35 -9.69 8.91 -20.12
CA ASN A 35 -10.26 7.82 -19.32
C ASN A 35 -10.04 8.09 -17.82
N ARG A 36 -8.83 8.54 -17.42
CA ARG A 36 -8.53 8.89 -16.03
C ARG A 36 -9.41 10.03 -15.53
N SER A 37 -9.60 11.08 -16.32
CA SER A 37 -10.48 12.19 -15.91
C SER A 37 -11.94 11.75 -15.77
N THR A 38 -12.38 10.78 -16.58
CA THR A 38 -13.75 10.25 -16.52
C THR A 38 -13.94 9.32 -15.32
N GLU A 39 -12.98 8.45 -15.01
CA GLU A 39 -13.06 7.48 -13.91
C GLU A 39 -12.93 8.12 -12.51
N VAL A 40 -12.28 9.28 -12.38
CA VAL A 40 -12.14 9.97 -11.08
C VAL A 40 -13.49 10.51 -10.59
N SER A 41 -14.46 10.71 -11.47
CA SER A 41 -15.71 11.39 -11.11
C SER A 41 -16.73 10.51 -10.38
N ASP A 42 -16.55 9.18 -10.34
CA ASP A 42 -17.61 8.28 -9.84
C ASP A 42 -17.10 7.12 -8.98
N ARG A 43 -15.95 7.28 -8.30
CA ARG A 43 -15.58 6.32 -7.26
C ARG A 43 -16.25 6.71 -5.94
N PRO A 44 -17.23 5.94 -5.44
CA PRO A 44 -17.83 6.23 -4.15
C PRO A 44 -16.74 6.21 -3.08
N ARG A 45 -16.73 7.24 -2.23
CA ARG A 45 -15.83 7.29 -1.08
C ARG A 45 -16.20 6.14 -0.14
N ILE A 46 -15.28 5.19 0.02
CA ILE A 46 -15.44 4.09 0.98
C ILE A 46 -14.88 4.57 2.32
N GLU A 47 -15.73 4.64 3.32
CA GLU A 47 -15.29 4.82 4.71
C GLU A 47 -14.84 3.45 5.24
N LEU A 48 -13.53 3.31 5.46
CA LEU A 48 -12.99 2.11 6.09
C LEU A 48 -13.29 2.18 7.58
N ILE A 49 -13.86 1.11 8.13
CA ILE A 49 -14.01 0.95 9.58
C ILE A 49 -12.61 0.80 10.17
N THR A 50 -12.05 1.90 10.69
CA THR A 50 -10.83 1.88 11.50
C THR A 50 -11.20 1.48 12.91
N SER A 51 -10.49 0.52 13.52
CA SER A 51 -10.72 0.24 14.94
C SER A 51 -10.39 1.50 15.76
N ASP A 52 -11.18 1.74 16.79
CA ASP A 52 -10.92 2.76 17.81
C ASP A 52 -9.74 2.40 18.73
N ARG A 53 -9.24 1.17 18.63
CA ARG A 53 -7.99 0.75 19.29
C ARG A 53 -6.81 1.50 18.68
N GLU A 54 -5.97 2.09 19.52
CA GLU A 54 -4.63 2.53 19.11
C GLU A 54 -3.90 1.34 18.46
N VAL A 55 -3.61 1.47 17.17
CA VAL A 55 -2.91 0.44 16.41
C VAL A 55 -1.54 0.23 17.08
N GLY A 56 -1.32 -0.97 17.63
CA GLY A 56 -0.05 -1.36 18.21
C GLY A 56 0.20 -0.93 19.66
N PHE A 57 -0.73 -0.25 20.34
CA PHE A 57 -0.54 0.07 21.76
C PHE A 57 -1.10 -1.04 22.65
N LEU A 58 -0.25 -2.03 22.94
CA LEU A 58 -0.49 -2.97 24.02
C LEU A 58 0.27 -2.46 25.26
N PRO A 59 -0.42 -1.99 26.31
CA PRO A 59 0.23 -1.41 27.49
C PRO A 59 1.26 -2.32 28.14
N HIS A 60 1.04 -3.64 28.10
CA HIS A 60 1.98 -4.63 28.63
C HIS A 60 3.23 -4.81 27.73
N VAL A 61 3.09 -4.66 26.40
CA VAL A 61 4.25 -4.64 25.49
C VAL A 61 5.08 -3.39 25.72
N GLN A 62 4.43 -2.23 25.85
CA GLN A 62 5.13 -0.97 26.14
C GLN A 62 5.90 -1.04 27.47
N ALA A 63 5.29 -1.56 28.53
CA ALA A 63 5.95 -1.71 29.82
C ALA A 63 7.21 -2.61 29.75
N ARG A 64 7.19 -3.67 28.93
CA ARG A 64 8.34 -4.56 28.71
C ARG A 64 9.44 -3.90 27.86
N LEU A 65 9.05 -3.12 26.85
CA LEU A 65 9.99 -2.29 26.08
C LEU A 65 10.67 -1.24 26.96
N ASP A 66 9.92 -0.58 27.85
CA ASP A 66 10.45 0.40 28.79
C ASP A 66 11.37 -0.25 29.84
N ALA A 67 11.13 -1.52 30.18
CA ALA A 67 12.03 -2.34 31.01
C ALA A 67 13.29 -2.82 30.28
N GLY A 68 13.45 -2.47 29.00
CA GLY A 68 14.63 -2.78 28.18
C GLY A 68 14.59 -4.15 27.52
N GLU A 69 13.44 -4.82 27.52
CA GLU A 69 13.26 -6.05 26.75
C GLU A 69 13.19 -5.75 25.26
N LYS A 70 13.65 -6.72 24.45
CA LYS A 70 13.60 -6.58 23.00
C LYS A 70 12.31 -7.12 22.43
N LEU A 71 11.83 -6.49 21.35
CA LEU A 71 10.60 -6.89 20.65
C LEU A 71 10.60 -8.37 20.26
N GLU A 72 11.74 -8.94 19.85
CA GLU A 72 11.80 -10.36 19.51
C GLU A 72 11.39 -11.27 20.68
N HIS A 73 11.83 -10.98 21.91
CA HIS A 73 11.52 -11.80 23.08
C HIS A 73 10.05 -11.64 23.49
N ILE A 74 9.53 -10.42 23.41
CA ILE A 74 8.12 -10.15 23.73
C ILE A 74 7.21 -10.89 22.75
N VAL A 75 7.55 -10.91 21.45
CA VAL A 75 6.76 -11.63 20.43
C VAL A 75 6.85 -13.15 20.60
N TYR A 76 8.03 -13.70 20.91
CA TYR A 76 8.18 -15.14 21.19
C TYR A 76 7.32 -15.60 22.38
N ASP A 77 7.24 -14.79 23.45
CA ASP A 77 6.41 -15.12 24.63
C ASP A 77 4.91 -15.00 24.32
N LEU A 78 4.50 -14.02 23.50
CA LEU A 78 3.11 -13.83 23.07
C LEU A 78 2.64 -14.97 22.15
N ASP A 79 3.52 -15.48 21.28
CA ASP A 79 3.23 -16.62 20.42
C ASP A 79 3.00 -17.92 21.22
N ASP A 80 3.63 -18.07 22.38
CA ASP A 80 3.39 -19.20 23.29
C ASP A 80 2.05 -19.07 24.03
N GLU A 81 1.67 -17.87 24.51
CA GLU A 81 0.37 -17.66 25.17
C GLU A 81 -0.84 -17.88 24.23
N GLU A 82 -0.77 -17.45 22.96
CA GLU A 82 -1.85 -17.71 21.99
C GLU A 82 -1.95 -19.19 21.59
N ARG A 83 -0.84 -19.95 21.65
CA ARG A 83 -0.80 -21.37 21.29
C ARG A 83 -1.30 -22.29 22.41
N TYR A 84 -1.12 -21.92 23.67
CA TYR A 84 -1.59 -22.71 24.84
C TYR A 84 -2.92 -22.21 25.44
N GLY A 85 -3.32 -20.95 25.24
CA GLY A 85 -4.58 -20.41 25.76
C GLY A 85 -5.84 -21.11 25.21
N ARG A 86 -5.80 -21.64 23.98
CA ARG A 86 -6.91 -22.41 23.40
C ARG A 86 -6.96 -23.88 23.80
N LEU A 87 -5.92 -24.40 24.47
CA LEU A 87 -5.83 -25.81 24.86
C LEU A 87 -6.37 -26.08 26.28
N PHE A 88 -6.40 -25.06 27.15
CA PHE A 88 -6.86 -25.21 28.54
C PHE A 88 -8.35 -24.86 28.77
N ASP A 89 -9.06 -24.31 27.79
CA ASP A 89 -10.51 -24.05 27.87
C ASP A 89 -11.39 -25.21 27.32
N ALA A 90 -10.77 -26.35 27.01
CA ALA A 90 -11.44 -27.55 26.49
C ALA A 90 -11.68 -28.67 27.52
N SER A 91 -11.33 -28.47 28.79
CA SER A 91 -11.57 -29.45 29.86
C SER A 91 -12.42 -28.82 30.97
N ARG A 92 -13.73 -28.83 30.75
CA ARG A 92 -14.75 -28.64 31.77
C ARG A 92 -15.33 -29.99 32.17
#